data_AF-A0A944XCM8-F1
#
_entry.id   AF-A0A944XCM8-F1
#
_cell.length_a   1.000
_cell.length_b   1.000
_cell.length_c   1.000
_cell.angle_alpha   90.00
_cell.angle_beta   90.00
_cell.angle_gamma   90.00
#
_symmetry.space_group_name_H-M   'P 1'
#
loop_
_entity.id
_entity.type
_entity.pdbx_description
1 polymer ?
#
loop_
_entity_poly.entity_id
_entity_poly.type
_entity_poly.pdbx_seq_one_letter_code
_entity_poly.pdbx_strand_id
1 'polypeptide(L)'
;MSSIDNNPFPIKQIMPFIAAVLLLMLSVSYAIEWYAKEVSLPRYCAEPEQAIRYLEADLREQSPAGDESRRPYLISAKLLFLVPRKGEESIPNYLDRVELKIREHCQ
;
A
#
# COMPACT_ATOMS: atom_id res chain seq x y z
N MET A 1 31.70 -44.80 -5.16
CA MET A 1 30.62 -44.13 -4.41
C MET A 1 30.97 -42.66 -4.32
N SER A 2 30.00 -41.79 -4.61
CA SER A 2 30.11 -40.37 -4.97
C SER A 2 30.88 -39.46 -3.99
N SER A 3 31.66 -38.51 -4.53
CA SER A 3 31.98 -37.24 -3.86
C SER A 3 32.16 -36.16 -4.93
N ILE A 4 31.04 -35.59 -5.35
CA ILE A 4 31.00 -34.34 -6.12
C ILE A 4 30.91 -33.21 -5.09
N ASP A 5 32.06 -32.75 -4.60
CA ASP A 5 32.17 -31.45 -3.91
C ASP A 5 32.58 -30.40 -4.94
N ASN A 6 31.63 -30.00 -5.79
CA ASN A 6 31.76 -28.86 -6.68
C ASN A 6 30.89 -27.72 -6.15
N ASN A 7 31.40 -26.96 -5.18
CA ASN A 7 30.91 -25.63 -4.87
C ASN A 7 31.91 -24.60 -5.43
N PRO A 8 31.70 -24.05 -6.64
CA PRO A 8 32.65 -23.13 -7.27
C PRO A 8 32.70 -21.74 -6.60
N PHE A 9 31.90 -21.52 -5.55
CA PHE A 9 31.82 -20.26 -4.85
C PHE A 9 31.82 -20.45 -3.33
N PRO A 10 32.79 -19.89 -2.58
CA PRO A 10 32.77 -19.94 -1.13
C PRO A 10 31.61 -19.07 -0.62
N ILE A 11 30.57 -19.71 -0.09
CA ILE A 11 29.33 -19.06 0.39
C ILE A 11 29.62 -17.88 1.34
N LYS A 12 30.70 -17.97 2.15
CA LYS A 12 31.16 -16.87 3.02
C LYS A 12 31.53 -15.58 2.27
N GLN A 13 32.00 -15.68 1.03
CA GLN A 13 32.43 -14.53 0.23
C GLN A 13 31.25 -13.86 -0.51
N ILE A 14 30.19 -14.61 -0.79
CA ILE A 14 28.97 -14.09 -1.44
C ILE A 14 27.97 -13.54 -0.42
N MET A 15 28.00 -14.03 0.83
CA MET A 15 27.14 -13.57 1.91
C MET A 15 27.04 -12.03 2.06
N PRO A 16 28.13 -11.24 2.05
CA PRO A 16 28.03 -9.78 2.15
C PRO A 16 27.32 -9.15 0.96
N PHE A 17 27.47 -9.72 -0.25
CA PHE A 17 26.81 -9.23 -1.45
C PHE A 17 25.30 -9.52 -1.40
N ILE A 18 24.90 -10.72 -0.99
CA ILE A 18 23.50 -11.08 -0.77
C ILE A 18 22.89 -10.18 0.31
N ALA A 19 23.58 -9.97 1.42
CA ALA A 19 23.13 -9.09 2.49
C ALA A 19 22.96 -7.64 2.00
N ALA A 20 23.88 -7.13 1.19
CA ALA A 20 23.77 -5.78 0.61
C ALA A 20 22.57 -5.65 -0.33
N VAL A 21 22.32 -6.64 -1.19
CA VAL A 21 21.15 -6.65 -2.09
C VAL A 21 19.85 -6.75 -1.31
N LEU A 22 19.79 -7.61 -0.28
CA LEU A 22 18.62 -7.71 0.60
C LEU A 22 18.37 -6.41 1.35
N LEU A 23 19.42 -5.77 1.87
CA LEU A 23 19.31 -4.48 2.57
C LEU A 23 18.85 -3.37 1.62
N LEU A 24 19.34 -3.37 0.38
CA LEU A 24 18.88 -2.46 -0.67
C LEU A 24 17.38 -2.67 -0.95
N MET A 25 16.95 -3.91 -1.19
CA MET A 25 15.52 -4.18 -1.42
C MET A 25 14.67 -3.81 -0.22
N LEU A 26 15.12 -4.09 1.01
CA LEU A 26 14.43 -3.69 2.23
C LEU A 26 14.29 -2.16 2.32
N SER A 27 15.36 -1.43 2.01
CA SER A 27 15.37 0.03 2.04
C SER A 27 14.41 0.63 1.01
N VAL A 28 14.34 0.05 -0.19
CA VAL A 28 13.40 0.47 -1.24
C VAL A 28 11.96 0.20 -0.82
N SER A 29 11.66 -0.99 -0.29
CA SER A 29 10.32 -1.32 0.21
C SER A 29 9.88 -0.37 1.32
N TYR A 30 10.77 -0.04 2.26
CA TYR A 30 10.49 0.92 3.33
C TYR A 30 10.26 2.34 2.77
N ALA A 31 11.08 2.77 1.82
CA ALA A 31 10.92 4.07 1.17
C ALA A 31 9.62 4.19 0.37
N ILE A 32 9.16 3.11 -0.27
CA ILE A 32 7.89 3.09 -1.01
C ILE A 32 6.70 3.23 -0.06
N GLU A 33 6.71 2.50 1.06
CA GLU A 33 5.65 2.66 2.08
C GLU A 33 5.61 4.07 2.64
N TRP A 34 6.78 4.65 2.91
CA TRP A 34 6.90 6.02 3.39
C TRP A 34 6.37 7.02 2.34
N TYR A 35 6.82 6.92 1.08
CA TYR A 35 6.36 7.79 -0.01
C TYR A 35 4.85 7.67 -0.27
N ALA A 36 4.31 6.45 -0.24
CA ALA A 36 2.87 6.21 -0.40
C ALA A 36 2.07 6.88 0.71
N LYS A 37 2.53 6.81 1.96
CA LYS A 37 1.87 7.45 3.12
C LYS A 37 2.05 8.97 3.11
N GLU A 38 3.28 9.46 3.00
CA GLU A 38 3.62 10.88 3.19
C GLU A 38 3.23 11.77 2.00
N VAL A 39 3.25 11.27 0.76
CA VAL A 39 3.05 12.11 -0.44
C VAL A 39 1.64 11.98 -1.01
N SER A 40 0.99 10.83 -0.81
CA SER A 40 -0.25 10.52 -1.51
C SER A 40 -1.52 10.72 -0.68
N LEU A 41 -1.43 10.59 0.66
CA LEU A 41 -2.52 10.95 1.60
C LEU A 41 -2.79 12.46 1.70
N PRO A 42 -1.78 13.36 1.71
CA PRO A 42 -2.04 14.80 1.83
C PRO A 42 -2.91 15.37 0.71
N ARG A 43 -2.94 14.70 -0.45
CA ARG A 43 -3.82 15.08 -1.56
C ARG A 43 -5.30 15.08 -1.17
N TYR A 44 -5.68 14.28 -0.20
CA TYR A 44 -7.05 14.20 0.29
C TYR A 44 -7.36 15.22 1.40
N CYS A 45 -6.37 15.98 1.88
CA CYS A 45 -6.58 17.04 2.87
C CYS A 45 -7.42 18.21 2.36
N ALA A 46 -7.46 18.43 1.03
CA ALA A 46 -8.28 19.47 0.44
C ALA A 46 -9.79 19.16 0.52
N GLU A 47 -10.16 17.89 0.34
CA GLU A 47 -11.57 17.45 0.28
C GLU A 47 -11.74 16.04 0.89
N PRO A 48 -11.51 15.87 2.21
CA PRO A 48 -11.48 14.55 2.86
C PRO A 48 -12.85 13.85 2.83
N GLU A 49 -13.93 14.59 3.11
CA GLU A 49 -15.30 14.03 3.10
C GLU A 49 -15.73 13.52 1.72
N GLN A 50 -15.27 14.17 0.64
CA GLN A 50 -15.60 13.75 -0.71
C GLN A 50 -14.90 12.43 -1.04
N ALA A 51 -13.65 12.28 -0.63
CA ALA A 51 -12.88 11.06 -0.82
C ALA A 51 -13.48 9.88 -0.03
N ILE A 52 -13.93 10.11 1.21
CA ILE A 52 -14.64 9.11 2.03
C ILE A 52 -15.97 8.72 1.40
N ARG A 53 -16.75 9.66 0.87
CA ARG A 53 -18.01 9.36 0.16
C ARG A 53 -17.80 8.49 -1.08
N TYR A 54 -16.76 8.75 -1.87
CA TYR A 54 -16.43 7.89 -3.01
C TYR A 54 -16.04 6.48 -2.57
N LEU A 55 -15.28 6.36 -1.47
CA LEU A 55 -14.92 5.06 -0.91
C LEU A 55 -16.14 4.30 -0.37
N GLU A 56 -17.04 4.99 0.32
CA GLU A 56 -18.28 4.40 0.82
C GLU A 56 -19.18 3.90 -0.33
N ALA A 57 -19.35 4.72 -1.37
CA ALA A 57 -20.12 4.33 -2.56
C ALA A 57 -19.52 3.08 -3.22
N ASP A 58 -18.20 3.05 -3.44
CA ASP A 58 -17.51 1.91 -4.06
C ASP A 58 -17.66 0.61 -3.25
N LEU A 59 -17.56 0.70 -1.92
CA LEU A 59 -17.71 -0.45 -1.01
C LEU A 59 -19.14 -1.00 -0.94
N ARG A 60 -20.15 -0.14 -1.11
CA ARG A 60 -21.57 -0.52 -1.00
C ARG A 60 -22.15 -0.97 -2.34
N GLU A 61 -21.82 -0.25 -3.41
CA GLU A 61 -22.44 -0.42 -4.72
C GLU A 61 -21.70 -1.43 -5.60
N GLN A 62 -20.42 -1.74 -5.30
CA GLN A 62 -19.54 -2.58 -6.14
C GLN A 62 -19.67 -2.25 -7.64
N SER A 63 -19.93 -0.98 -7.98
CA SER A 63 -20.23 -0.61 -9.35
C SER A 63 -18.91 -0.59 -10.13
N PRO A 64 -18.67 -1.54 -11.06
CA PRO A 64 -17.47 -1.51 -11.87
C PRO A 64 -17.50 -0.21 -12.67
N ALA A 65 -16.37 0.47 -12.79
CA ALA A 65 -16.23 1.71 -13.54
C ALA A 65 -16.74 1.53 -14.99
N GLY A 66 -18.03 1.81 -15.20
CA GLY A 66 -18.68 1.83 -16.50
C GLY A 66 -18.39 3.15 -17.22
N ASP A 67 -19.39 3.65 -17.97
CA ASP A 67 -19.31 4.94 -18.68
C ASP A 67 -19.27 6.17 -17.76
N GLU A 68 -19.38 5.97 -16.44
CA GLU A 68 -19.28 7.04 -15.46
C GLU A 68 -17.83 7.52 -15.24
N SER A 69 -17.70 8.72 -14.69
CA SER A 69 -16.40 9.35 -14.47
C SER A 69 -15.45 8.41 -13.72
N ARG A 70 -14.26 8.15 -14.27
CA ARG A 70 -13.28 7.22 -13.68
C ARG A 70 -12.66 7.72 -12.37
N ARG A 71 -12.81 9.01 -12.07
CA ARG A 71 -12.09 9.70 -11.00
C ARG A 71 -12.50 9.21 -9.59
N PRO A 72 -13.80 9.07 -9.23
CA PRO A 72 -14.23 8.51 -7.96
C PRO A 72 -13.67 7.11 -7.70
N TYR A 73 -13.71 6.23 -8.70
CA TYR A 73 -13.17 4.87 -8.60
C TYR A 73 -11.65 4.86 -8.39
N LEU A 74 -10.91 5.72 -9.09
CA LEU A 74 -9.47 5.83 -8.87
C LEU A 74 -9.13 6.34 -7.47
N ILE A 75 -9.96 7.22 -6.91
CA ILE A 75 -9.82 7.71 -5.54
C ILE A 75 -10.09 6.59 -4.54
N SER A 76 -11.21 5.86 -4.68
CA SER A 76 -11.56 4.75 -3.78
C SER A 76 -10.51 3.65 -3.82
N ALA A 77 -10.10 3.20 -5.01
CA ALA A 77 -9.07 2.18 -5.19
C ALA A 77 -7.73 2.60 -4.55
N LYS A 78 -7.35 3.87 -4.71
CA LYS A 78 -6.14 4.40 -4.10
C LYS A 78 -6.25 4.46 -2.57
N LEU A 79 -7.38 4.86 -2.01
CA LEU A 79 -7.59 4.82 -0.56
C LEU A 79 -7.56 3.39 -0.01
N LEU A 80 -8.17 2.44 -0.73
CA LEU A 80 -8.15 1.02 -0.39
C LEU A 80 -6.73 0.43 -0.40
N PHE A 81 -5.90 0.88 -1.35
CA PHE A 81 -4.49 0.49 -1.41
C PHE A 81 -3.66 1.09 -0.26
N LEU A 82 -3.89 2.36 0.07
CA LEU A 82 -3.14 3.09 1.11
C LEU A 82 -3.52 2.65 2.53
N VAL A 83 -4.80 2.34 2.74
CA VAL A 83 -5.33 1.88 4.01
C VAL A 83 -6.15 0.62 3.75
N PRO A 84 -5.52 -0.57 3.66
CA PRO A 84 -6.23 -1.81 3.37
C PRO A 84 -7.28 -2.12 4.43
N ARG A 85 -8.46 -2.59 4.00
CA ARG A 85 -9.50 -3.11 4.90
C ARG A 85 -9.03 -4.43 5.54
N LYS A 86 -9.28 -4.59 6.84
CA LYS A 86 -8.99 -5.85 7.55
C LYS A 86 -10.15 -6.83 7.32
N GLY A 87 -9.87 -8.14 7.28
CA GLY A 87 -10.81 -9.17 6.82
C GLY A 87 -12.25 -9.05 7.38
N GLU A 88 -12.39 -9.14 8.71
CA GLU A 88 -13.69 -9.10 9.42
C GLU A 88 -14.15 -7.66 9.75
N GLU A 89 -13.48 -6.63 9.23
CA GLU A 89 -13.80 -5.24 9.58
C GLU A 89 -15.11 -4.80 8.94
N SER A 90 -16.04 -4.25 9.71
CA SER A 90 -17.28 -3.67 9.16
C SER A 90 -16.97 -2.44 8.30
N ILE A 91 -17.81 -2.17 7.30
CA ILE A 91 -17.68 -0.97 6.45
C ILE A 91 -17.62 0.32 7.28
N PRO A 92 -18.51 0.59 8.27
CA PRO A 92 -18.43 1.81 9.05
C PRO A 92 -17.11 1.92 9.84
N ASN A 93 -16.67 0.85 10.51
CA ASN A 93 -15.40 0.86 11.24
C ASN A 93 -14.19 1.12 10.33
N TYR A 94 -14.25 0.59 9.10
CA TYR A 94 -13.22 0.84 8.10
C TYR A 94 -13.19 2.31 7.67
N LEU A 95 -14.35 2.91 7.36
CA LEU A 95 -14.45 4.32 6.95
C LEU A 95 -13.95 5.25 8.06
N ASP A 96 -14.34 5.01 9.32
CA ASP A 96 -13.88 5.79 10.48
C ASP A 96 -12.34 5.75 10.59
N ARG A 97 -11.74 4.58 10.38
CA ARG A 97 -10.28 4.42 10.42
C ARG A 97 -9.60 5.15 9.27
N VAL A 98 -10.16 5.11 8.07
CA VAL A 98 -9.60 5.83 6.90
C VAL A 98 -9.68 7.33 7.15
N GLU A 99 -10.81 7.83 7.67
CA GLU A 99 -10.99 9.24 8.00
C GLU A 99 -9.97 9.70 9.05
N LEU A 100 -9.80 8.93 10.13
CA LEU A 100 -8.80 9.21 11.15
C LEU A 100 -7.39 9.29 10.54
N LYS A 101 -7.04 8.34 9.66
CA LYS A 101 -5.73 8.29 9.01
C LYS A 101 -5.46 9.50 8.12
N ILE A 102 -6.47 9.94 7.37
CA ILE A 102 -6.39 11.16 6.55
C ILE A 102 -6.18 12.35 7.49
N ARG A 103 -6.97 12.47 8.55
CA ARG A 103 -6.89 13.57 9.52
C ARG A 103 -5.52 13.68 10.19
N GLU A 104 -4.94 12.54 10.58
CA GLU A 104 -3.59 12.46 11.16
C GLU A 104 -2.49 12.97 10.21
N HIS A 105 -2.67 12.84 8.88
CA HIS A 105 -1.70 13.30 7.88
C HIS A 105 -1.95 14.73 7.40
N CYS A 106 -3.08 15.34 7.79
CA CYS A 106 -3.44 16.72 7.40
C CYS A 106 -3.12 17.75 8.48
N GLN A 107 -2.70 17.30 9.67
CA GLN A 107 -2.24 18.13 10.79
C GLN A 107 -0.72 18.22 10.80
#